data_AF-S0G5P4-F1
#
_entry.id   AF-S0G5P4-F1
#
_cell.length_a   1.000
_cell.length_b   1.000
_cell.length_c   1.000
_cell.angle_alpha   90.00
_cell.angle_beta   90.00
_cell.angle_gamma   90.00
#
_symmetry.space_group_name_H-M   'P 1'
#
loop_
_entity.id
_entity.type
_entity.pdbx_description
1 polymer ?
#
loop_
_entity_poly.entity_id
_entity_poly.type
_entity_poly.pdbx_seq_one_letter_code
_entity_poly.pdbx_strand_id
1 'polypeptide(L)'
;MTSQPHLKFAVLILTVLLITGIVCYAAFSPPAPVDPVRIMFQTDAGKVLFTHQTHTEDYYLDCLDCHHNIDDDETYNCSDCHEETGDDYMPSRTDALHETCIGCHADYGAGPVDCNACHVL
;
A
#
# COMPACT_ATOMS: atom_id res chain seq x y z
N MET A 1 -34.37 24.49 26.17
CA MET A 1 -33.79 24.20 27.50
C MET A 1 -34.16 22.75 27.84
N THR A 2 -33.29 21.79 27.55
CA THR A 2 -33.54 20.39 27.94
C THR A 2 -33.42 20.28 29.46
N SER A 3 -34.38 19.63 30.12
CA SER A 3 -34.32 19.48 31.59
C SER A 3 -33.14 18.56 31.97
N GLN A 4 -32.46 18.88 33.07
CA GLN A 4 -31.31 18.17 33.63
C GLN A 4 -31.39 16.61 33.57
N PRO A 5 -32.51 15.94 33.89
CA PRO A 5 -32.60 14.49 33.78
C PRO A 5 -32.58 13.99 32.33
N HIS A 6 -33.25 14.68 31.40
CA HIS A 6 -33.22 14.29 29.98
C HIS A 6 -31.83 14.44 29.38
N LEU A 7 -31.06 15.44 29.82
CA LEU A 7 -29.67 15.62 29.39
C LEU A 7 -28.77 14.48 29.85
N LYS A 8 -28.89 14.02 31.11
CA LYS A 8 -28.12 12.88 31.64
C LYS A 8 -28.47 11.57 30.93
N PHE A 9 -29.75 11.32 30.67
CA PHE A 9 -30.20 10.16 29.90
C PHE A 9 -29.68 10.19 28.46
N ALA A 10 -29.75 11.35 27.80
CA ALA A 10 -29.23 11.51 26.44
C ALA A 10 -27.71 11.26 26.37
N VAL A 11 -26.94 11.79 27.32
CA VAL A 11 -25.49 11.56 27.40
C VAL A 11 -25.16 10.09 27.64
N LEU A 12 -25.90 9.39 28.51
CA LEU A 12 -25.69 7.97 28.78
C LEU A 12 -25.98 7.10 27.55
N ILE A 13 -27.06 7.41 26.81
CA ILE A 13 -27.36 6.71 25.55
C ILE A 13 -26.25 6.97 24.53
N LEU A 14 -25.77 8.21 24.42
CA LEU A 14 -24.73 8.58 23.47
C LEU A 14 -23.40 7.88 23.77
N THR A 15 -23.00 7.79 25.05
CA THR A 15 -21.79 7.04 25.43
C THR A 15 -21.93 5.55 25.17
N VAL A 16 -23.09 4.95 25.44
CA VAL A 16 -23.34 3.54 25.09
C VAL A 16 -23.22 3.31 23.59
N LEU A 17 -23.86 4.15 22.76
CA LEU A 17 -23.79 4.04 21.31
C LEU A 17 -22.36 4.21 20.78
N LEU A 18 -21.60 5.16 21.33
CA LEU A 18 -20.20 5.36 20.97
C LEU A 18 -19.35 4.14 21.32
N ILE A 19 -19.50 3.60 22.53
CA ILE A 19 -18.76 2.42 22.98
C ILE A 19 -19.14 1.20 22.11
N THR A 20 -20.43 0.98 21.85
CA THR A 20 -20.88 -0.09 20.96
C THR A 20 -20.30 0.07 19.57
N GLY A 21 -20.30 1.28 19.00
CA GLY A 21 -19.69 1.56 17.70
C GLY A 21 -18.20 1.23 17.66
N ILE A 22 -17.44 1.64 18.68
CA ILE A 22 -16.00 1.35 18.80
C ILE A 22 -15.76 -0.17 18.90
N VAL A 23 -16.53 -0.87 19.74
CA VAL A 23 -16.42 -2.33 19.91
C VAL A 23 -16.76 -3.05 18.61
N CYS A 24 -17.84 -2.65 17.92
CA CYS A 24 -18.21 -3.23 16.64
C CYS A 24 -17.12 -3.01 15.58
N TYR A 25 -16.54 -1.81 15.51
CA TYR A 25 -15.44 -1.52 14.58
C TYR A 25 -14.21 -2.39 14.85
N ALA A 26 -13.80 -2.50 16.12
CA ALA A 26 -12.63 -3.28 16.51
C ALA A 26 -12.83 -4.80 16.38
N ALA A 27 -14.03 -5.30 16.65
CA ALA A 27 -14.32 -6.74 16.64
C ALA A 27 -14.68 -7.30 15.26
N PHE A 28 -15.18 -6.46 14.34
CA PHE A 28 -15.69 -6.89 13.03
C PHE A 28 -15.00 -6.22 11.84
N SER A 29 -13.76 -5.77 12.00
CA SER A 29 -12.96 -5.33 10.85
C SER A 29 -12.76 -6.51 9.88
N PRO A 30 -13.05 -6.35 8.58
CA PRO A 30 -12.78 -7.39 7.59
C PRO A 30 -11.27 -7.69 7.54
N PRO A 31 -10.88 -8.93 7.23
CA PRO A 31 -9.47 -9.27 7.05
C PRO A 31 -8.87 -8.41 5.93
N ALA A 32 -7.56 -8.16 6.02
CA ALA A 32 -6.84 -7.54 4.92
C ALA A 32 -7.06 -8.37 3.63
N PRO A 33 -7.21 -7.72 2.47
CA PRO A 33 -7.26 -8.43 1.19
C PRO A 33 -6.02 -9.29 1.00
N VAL A 34 -6.17 -10.42 0.31
CA VAL A 34 -5.04 -11.31 -0.04
C VAL A 34 -4.03 -10.55 -0.90
N ASP A 35 -4.54 -9.80 -1.88
CA ASP A 35 -3.72 -8.94 -2.73
C ASP A 35 -3.71 -7.50 -2.18
N PRO A 36 -2.54 -6.94 -1.87
CA PRO A 36 -2.46 -5.65 -1.21
C PRO A 36 -2.86 -4.53 -2.15
N VAL A 37 -4.00 -3.87 -1.92
CA VAL A 37 -4.50 -2.78 -2.78
C VAL A 37 -3.48 -1.63 -2.94
N ARG A 38 -2.73 -1.31 -1.87
CA ARG A 38 -1.70 -0.27 -1.86
C ARG A 38 -0.54 -0.68 -0.96
N ILE A 39 0.67 -0.34 -1.37
CA ILE A 39 1.92 -0.60 -0.65
C ILE A 39 2.65 0.73 -0.48
N MET A 40 3.24 0.95 0.69
CA MET A 40 4.05 2.14 0.96
C MET A 40 5.52 1.73 1.09
N PHE A 41 6.32 2.06 0.08
CA PHE A 41 7.76 1.87 0.16
C PHE A 41 8.38 2.94 1.06
N GLN A 42 9.12 2.49 2.07
CA GLN A 42 9.88 3.36 2.97
C GLN A 42 11.28 3.54 2.38
N THR A 43 11.62 4.77 2.01
CA THR A 43 12.94 5.11 1.46
C THR A 43 13.43 6.42 2.07
N ASP A 44 14.74 6.67 2.01
CA ASP A 44 15.35 7.89 2.55
C ASP A 44 15.03 9.15 1.72
N ALA A 45 14.65 8.99 0.45
CA ALA A 45 14.32 10.08 -0.46
C ALA A 45 12.87 10.58 -0.31
N GLY A 46 12.07 9.91 0.52
CA GLY A 46 10.63 10.17 0.69
C GLY A 46 9.81 8.93 0.35
N LYS A 47 8.68 8.74 1.03
CA LYS A 47 7.87 7.53 0.88
C LYS A 47 7.19 7.52 -0.48
N VAL A 48 7.14 6.33 -1.07
CA VAL A 48 6.50 6.10 -2.38
C VAL A 48 5.26 5.24 -2.16
N LEU A 49 4.09 5.79 -2.52
CA LEU A 49 2.84 5.05 -2.50
C LEU A 49 2.66 4.32 -3.83
N PHE A 50 2.72 2.99 -3.78
CA PHE A 50 2.39 2.11 -4.89
C PHE A 50 0.94 1.62 -4.77
N THR A 51 0.23 1.59 -5.89
CA THR A 51 -1.18 1.17 -5.97
C THR A 51 -1.27 -0.12 -6.78
N HIS A 52 -1.07 -1.26 -6.12
CA HIS A 52 -1.04 -2.57 -6.78
C HIS A 52 -2.32 -2.83 -7.58
N GLN A 53 -3.48 -2.48 -7.01
CA GLN A 53 -4.77 -2.66 -7.67
C GLN A 53 -4.84 -1.90 -9.01
N THR A 54 -4.34 -0.66 -9.07
CA THR A 54 -4.36 0.11 -10.33
C THR A 54 -3.47 -0.54 -11.38
N HIS A 55 -2.31 -1.07 -10.97
CA HIS A 55 -1.40 -1.74 -11.90
C HIS A 55 -1.97 -3.06 -12.42
N THR A 56 -2.71 -3.82 -11.61
CA THR A 56 -3.26 -5.12 -12.02
C THR A 56 -4.66 -5.05 -12.63
N GLU A 57 -5.55 -4.20 -12.11
CA GLU A 57 -6.95 -4.13 -12.55
C GLU A 57 -7.20 -3.06 -13.61
N ASP A 58 -6.59 -1.88 -13.47
CA ASP A 58 -6.83 -0.76 -14.40
C ASP A 58 -5.90 -0.83 -15.62
N TYR A 59 -4.65 -1.24 -15.40
CA TYR A 59 -3.63 -1.36 -16.46
C TYR A 59 -3.39 -2.79 -16.93
N TYR A 60 -4.04 -3.78 -16.29
CA TYR A 60 -3.99 -5.18 -16.69
C TYR A 60 -2.58 -5.77 -16.80
N LEU A 61 -1.66 -5.31 -15.93
CA LEU A 61 -0.31 -5.89 -15.86
C LEU A 61 -0.37 -7.29 -15.24
N ASP A 62 0.44 -8.20 -15.77
CA ASP A 62 0.56 -9.55 -15.27
C ASP A 62 1.39 -9.56 -13.98
N CYS A 63 1.09 -10.48 -13.05
CA CYS A 63 1.84 -10.55 -11.79
C CYS A 63 3.35 -10.69 -12.02
N LEU A 64 3.73 -11.48 -13.03
CA LEU A 64 5.12 -11.78 -13.39
C LEU A 64 5.85 -10.60 -14.05
N ASP A 65 5.15 -9.52 -14.42
CA ASP A 65 5.79 -8.30 -14.93
C ASP A 65 6.62 -7.61 -13.84
N CYS A 66 6.21 -7.75 -12.57
CA CYS A 66 6.94 -7.25 -11.40
C CYS A 66 7.52 -8.39 -10.56
N HIS A 67 6.71 -9.42 -10.28
CA HIS A 67 7.09 -10.61 -9.52
C HIS A 67 7.78 -11.63 -10.43
N HIS A 68 8.92 -11.25 -10.97
CA HIS A 68 9.65 -12.04 -11.97
C HIS A 68 10.46 -13.19 -11.37
N ASN A 69 10.78 -14.19 -12.19
CA ASN A 69 11.60 -15.35 -11.83
C ASN A 69 11.07 -16.15 -10.63
N ILE A 70 9.73 -16.22 -10.53
CA ILE A 70 9.04 -17.00 -9.52
C ILE A 70 8.39 -18.21 -10.21
N ASP A 71 8.75 -19.41 -9.77
CA ASP A 71 8.28 -20.68 -10.34
C ASP A 71 7.10 -21.29 -9.55
N ASP A 72 6.74 -20.72 -8.40
CA ASP A 72 5.67 -21.17 -7.51
C ASP A 72 4.58 -20.10 -7.32
N ASP A 73 3.48 -20.48 -6.65
CA ASP A 73 2.41 -19.56 -6.26
C ASP A 73 2.80 -18.68 -5.05
N GLU A 74 4.08 -18.66 -4.63
CA GLU A 74 4.54 -17.85 -3.51
C GLU A 74 4.98 -16.46 -3.99
N THR A 75 4.62 -15.42 -3.23
CA THR A 75 5.04 -14.05 -3.55
C THR A 75 6.19 -13.65 -2.62
N TYR A 76 7.32 -13.29 -3.22
CA TYR A 76 8.50 -12.81 -2.51
C TYR A 76 8.54 -11.28 -2.48
N ASN A 77 9.13 -10.72 -1.43
CA ASN A 77 9.44 -9.29 -1.42
C ASN A 77 10.64 -9.03 -2.30
N CYS A 78 10.70 -7.84 -2.93
CA CYS A 78 11.84 -7.45 -3.75
C CYS A 78 13.17 -7.57 -2.97
N SER A 79 13.15 -7.27 -1.66
CA SER A 79 14.31 -7.34 -0.77
C SER A 79 14.80 -8.74 -0.45
N ASP A 80 14.04 -9.77 -0.76
CA ASP A 80 14.44 -11.16 -0.51
C ASP A 80 15.53 -11.59 -1.50
N CYS A 81 15.63 -10.92 -2.65
CA CYS A 81 16.67 -11.14 -3.66
C CYS A 81 17.48 -9.87 -3.99
N HIS A 82 16.83 -8.71 -4.08
CA HIS A 82 17.50 -7.44 -4.32
C HIS A 82 17.88 -6.78 -3.00
N GLU A 83 19.13 -6.92 -2.60
CA GLU A 83 19.65 -6.31 -1.37
C GLU A 83 19.82 -4.78 -1.51
N GLU A 84 20.20 -4.12 -0.41
CA GLU A 84 20.47 -2.68 -0.40
C GLU A 84 21.61 -2.31 -1.37
N THR A 85 22.63 -3.14 -1.45
CA THR A 85 23.72 -3.02 -2.40
C THR A 85 23.65 -4.14 -3.43
N GLY A 86 23.71 -3.79 -4.71
CA GLY A 86 23.79 -4.80 -5.78
C GLY A 86 25.18 -5.40 -5.92
N ASP A 87 25.27 -6.43 -6.76
CA ASP A 87 26.51 -7.09 -7.17
C ASP A 87 26.57 -7.26 -8.70
N ASP A 88 27.54 -8.04 -9.19
CA ASP A 88 27.76 -8.26 -10.63
C ASP A 88 26.59 -9.00 -11.33
N TYR A 89 25.71 -9.64 -10.57
CA TYR A 89 24.62 -10.48 -11.07
C TYR A 89 23.23 -9.96 -10.69
N MET A 90 23.13 -9.19 -9.60
CA MET A 90 21.86 -8.70 -9.06
C MET A 90 21.91 -7.18 -8.84
N PRO A 91 21.01 -6.40 -9.46
CA PRO A 91 20.93 -4.98 -9.16
C PRO A 91 20.48 -4.76 -7.72
N SER A 92 20.87 -3.61 -7.15
CA SER A 92 20.35 -3.19 -5.85
C SER A 92 18.84 -3.05 -5.90
N ARG A 93 18.16 -3.13 -4.76
CA ARG A 93 16.70 -2.92 -4.69
C ARG A 93 16.29 -1.58 -5.27
N THR A 94 17.08 -0.54 -5.02
CA THR A 94 16.82 0.81 -5.51
C THR A 94 16.91 0.84 -7.03
N ASP A 95 17.96 0.25 -7.60
CA ASP A 95 18.16 0.24 -9.04
C ASP A 95 17.10 -0.63 -9.73
N ALA A 96 16.77 -1.80 -9.17
CA ALA A 96 15.72 -2.67 -9.69
C ALA A 96 14.35 -1.98 -9.72
N LEU A 97 13.98 -1.28 -8.64
CA LEU A 97 12.72 -0.52 -8.60
C LEU A 97 12.74 0.66 -9.58
N HIS A 98 13.83 1.39 -9.68
CA HIS A 98 13.93 2.48 -10.65
C HIS A 98 13.89 1.97 -12.09
N GLU A 99 14.57 0.86 -12.41
CA GLU A 99 14.55 0.27 -13.74
C GLU A 99 13.14 -0.20 -14.11
N THR A 100 12.48 -0.97 -13.26
CA THR A 100 11.14 -1.49 -13.53
C THR A 100 10.08 -0.39 -13.56
N CYS A 101 10.00 0.45 -12.52
CA CYS A 101 8.94 1.45 -12.41
C CYS A 101 9.15 2.61 -13.39
N ILE A 102 10.34 3.21 -13.43
CA ILE A 102 10.61 4.37 -14.30
C ILE A 102 10.67 3.91 -15.75
N GLY A 103 11.26 2.74 -16.02
CA GLY A 103 11.32 2.16 -17.37
C GLY A 103 9.94 1.97 -17.97
N CYS A 104 9.06 1.24 -17.29
CA CYS A 104 7.69 1.02 -17.76
C CYS A 104 6.93 2.35 -17.94
N HIS A 105 7.00 3.26 -16.96
CA HIS A 105 6.35 4.57 -17.10
C HIS A 105 6.88 5.39 -18.29
N ALA A 106 8.18 5.34 -18.56
CA ALA A 106 8.79 6.03 -19.68
C ALA A 106 8.39 5.40 -21.02
N ASP A 107 8.42 4.07 -21.12
CA ASP A 107 8.13 3.31 -22.34
C ASP A 107 6.68 3.50 -22.79
N TYR A 108 5.74 3.47 -21.85
CA TYR A 108 4.32 3.68 -22.12
C TYR A 108 3.90 5.16 -22.06
N GLY A 109 4.78 6.06 -21.62
CA GLY A 109 4.46 7.47 -21.38
C GLY A 109 3.34 7.64 -20.33
N ALA A 110 3.21 6.68 -19.43
CA ALA A 110 2.11 6.56 -18.48
C ALA A 110 2.67 6.33 -17.07
N GLY A 111 2.77 7.42 -16.30
CA GLY A 111 3.23 7.39 -14.91
C GLY A 111 4.39 8.35 -14.63
N PRO A 112 4.75 8.54 -13.35
CA PRO A 112 5.84 9.42 -12.95
C PRO A 112 7.22 8.86 -13.34
N VAL A 113 8.06 9.71 -13.93
CA VAL A 113 9.48 9.41 -14.23
C VAL A 113 10.45 10.35 -13.49
N ASP A 114 9.93 11.43 -12.89
CA ASP A 114 10.71 12.37 -12.11
C ASP A 114 10.77 11.96 -10.63
N CYS A 115 11.90 12.20 -9.98
CA CYS A 115 12.16 11.76 -8.59
C CYS A 115 11.06 12.24 -7.62
N ASN A 116 10.72 13.52 -7.70
CA ASN A 116 9.74 14.16 -6.81
C ASN A 116 8.28 13.85 -7.17
N ALA A 117 8.02 13.17 -8.29
CA ALA A 117 6.69 12.71 -8.65
C ALA A 117 6.36 11.37 -7.98
N CYS A 118 7.38 10.58 -7.65
CA CYS A 118 7.25 9.35 -6.84
C CYS A 118 7.47 9.62 -5.35
N HIS A 119 8.54 10.34 -4.99
CA HIS A 119 8.95 10.59 -3.61
C HIS A 119 8.25 11.83 -3.03
N VAL A 120 6.96 11.68 -2.73
CA VAL A 120 6.06 12.80 -2.39
C VAL A 120 5.78 12.97 -0.89
N LEU A 121 6.28 12.09 -0.03
CA LEU A 121 5.93 12.01 1.40
C LEU A 121 7.13 11.92 2.35
#